data_AF-A0A917H323-F1
#
_entry.id   AF-A0A917H323-F1
#
_cell.length_a   1.000
_cell.length_b   1.000
_cell.length_c   1.000
_cell.angle_alpha   90.00
_cell.angle_beta   90.00
_cell.angle_gamma   90.00
#
_symmetry.space_group_name_H-M   'P 1'
#
loop_
_entity.id
_entity.type
_entity.pdbx_description
1 polymer ?
#
loop_
_entity_poly.entity_id
_entity_poly.type
_entity_poly.pdbx_seq_one_letter_code
_entity_poly.pdbx_strand_id
1 'polypeptide(L)'
;MITPPESPGPDDPARDTPPERFPAEAVSIDPDYSTRDGYRADFLDHRLPLPGHQAWAEVASAELTYHHFSIVMHRRRRLALYTAVNIDGRTATRPSRDSDRWIIDPRIPRAEQTNDDLYRDNALDRGHLVRRLDPAWGPVAEAANDDTFHFTNATPQHHDFNADQTLWAGLEDYILHNTDNRDLTVSVVTGPVLHDEDPAYRGVAIPRQFYKLVAMVTTTNRLTVTAYLLSQEALLEEFATGPEEFSFGAYRTFQVPVRRIAALTGLELPAHIAADPLDRLGPTALPREILRSEDILLIS
;
A
#
# COMPACT_ATOMS: atom_id res chain seq x y z
N MET A 1 -28.50 -14.34 84.77
CA MET A 1 -28.01 -15.42 83.90
C MET A 1 -29.18 -15.89 83.04
N ILE A 2 -29.32 -15.32 81.85
CA ILE A 2 -30.28 -15.68 80.79
C ILE A 2 -29.59 -15.28 79.47
N THR A 3 -29.36 -16.23 78.57
CA THR A 3 -29.19 -15.99 77.12
C THR A 3 -30.59 -16.07 76.49
N PRO A 4 -30.97 -15.26 75.45
CA PRO A 4 -30.37 -15.27 74.08
C PRO A 4 -30.53 -13.88 73.37
N PRO A 5 -30.60 -13.72 72.01
CA PRO A 5 -30.04 -14.44 70.86
C PRO A 5 -29.09 -13.58 69.99
N GLU A 6 -28.50 -14.19 68.96
CA GLU A 6 -27.69 -13.60 67.89
C GLU A 6 -28.32 -12.39 67.20
N SER A 7 -27.46 -11.46 66.75
CA SER A 7 -27.78 -10.43 65.74
C SER A 7 -26.69 -10.45 64.66
N PRO A 8 -27.06 -10.35 63.37
CA PRO A 8 -26.13 -10.48 62.26
C PRO A 8 -25.27 -9.22 62.12
N GLY A 9 -23.97 -9.40 61.87
CA GLY A 9 -23.07 -8.30 61.57
C GLY A 9 -23.43 -7.63 60.23
N PRO A 10 -23.37 -6.29 60.14
CA PRO A 10 -23.33 -5.61 58.86
C PRO A 10 -21.87 -5.58 58.39
N ASP A 11 -21.62 -6.09 57.19
CA ASP A 11 -20.67 -5.54 56.21
C ASP A 11 -20.52 -6.57 55.09
N ASP A 12 -21.42 -6.48 54.11
CA ASP A 12 -21.19 -6.97 52.76
C ASP A 12 -20.53 -5.81 52.00
N PRO A 13 -19.19 -5.80 51.82
CA PRO A 13 -18.61 -4.95 50.80
C PRO A 13 -18.97 -5.58 49.46
N ALA A 14 -19.98 -4.98 48.85
CA ALA A 14 -20.32 -5.05 47.44
C ALA A 14 -19.15 -5.58 46.59
N ARG A 15 -19.43 -6.66 45.86
CA ARG A 15 -18.67 -7.07 44.68
C ARG A 15 -18.71 -5.96 43.65
N ASP A 16 -17.87 -4.96 43.82
CA ASP A 16 -17.52 -4.00 42.79
C ASP A 16 -16.55 -4.73 41.86
N THR A 17 -17.13 -5.53 40.96
CA THR A 17 -16.38 -6.11 39.86
C THR A 17 -16.35 -5.02 38.80
N PRO A 18 -15.19 -4.43 38.48
CA PRO A 18 -15.13 -3.49 37.38
C PRO A 18 -15.61 -4.21 36.11
N PRO A 19 -16.36 -3.57 35.22
CA PRO A 19 -16.65 -4.19 33.93
C PRO A 19 -15.32 -4.59 33.29
N GLU A 20 -15.22 -5.86 32.87
CA GLU A 20 -14.10 -6.35 32.09
C GLU A 20 -13.89 -5.40 30.91
N ARG A 21 -12.78 -4.66 30.95
CA ARG A 21 -12.29 -3.97 29.77
C ARG A 21 -11.74 -5.06 28.86
N PHE A 22 -12.57 -5.54 27.94
CA PHE A 22 -12.03 -6.10 26.71
C PHE A 22 -11.48 -4.91 25.90
N PRO A 23 -10.16 -4.77 25.71
CA PRO A 23 -9.71 -3.96 24.58
C PRO A 23 -10.27 -4.62 23.32
N ALA A 24 -10.98 -3.82 22.53
CA ALA A 24 -11.49 -4.17 21.22
C ALA A 24 -10.38 -4.82 20.38
N GLU A 25 -10.72 -5.86 19.62
CA GLU A 25 -9.74 -6.65 18.87
C GLU A 25 -8.91 -5.73 17.95
N ALA A 26 -7.62 -5.65 18.26
CA ALA A 26 -6.60 -5.16 17.35
C ALA A 26 -6.61 -6.02 16.07
N VAL A 27 -6.25 -5.44 14.92
CA VAL A 27 -6.02 -6.11 13.62
C VAL A 27 -5.81 -7.63 13.79
N SER A 28 -6.82 -8.40 13.38
CA SER A 28 -6.96 -9.83 13.69
C SER A 28 -6.68 -10.62 12.42
N ILE A 29 -5.40 -10.95 12.24
CA ILE A 29 -4.97 -11.66 11.04
C ILE A 29 -5.25 -13.14 11.21
N ASP A 30 -6.14 -13.66 10.36
CA ASP A 30 -6.32 -15.10 10.20
C ASP A 30 -5.00 -15.73 9.75
N PRO A 31 -4.39 -16.65 10.54
CA PRO A 31 -3.15 -17.30 10.17
C PRO A 31 -3.29 -18.27 8.98
N ASP A 32 -4.51 -18.61 8.55
CA ASP A 32 -4.75 -19.44 7.37
C ASP A 32 -4.79 -18.60 6.08
N TYR A 33 -3.72 -18.65 5.30
CA TYR A 33 -3.63 -17.93 4.03
C TYR A 33 -4.26 -18.65 2.83
N SER A 34 -4.85 -19.84 3.01
CA SER A 34 -5.38 -20.64 1.91
C SER A 34 -6.62 -20.05 1.23
N THR A 35 -7.32 -19.13 1.91
CA THR A 35 -8.54 -18.46 1.43
C THR A 35 -8.26 -17.13 0.71
N ARG A 36 -6.99 -16.74 0.60
CA ARG A 36 -6.56 -15.49 0.00
C ARG A 36 -6.25 -15.71 -1.48
N ASP A 37 -7.19 -15.30 -2.33
CA ASP A 37 -7.12 -15.49 -3.79
C ASP A 37 -6.12 -14.56 -4.50
N GLY A 38 -5.67 -13.51 -3.82
CA GLY A 38 -4.73 -12.54 -4.37
C GLY A 38 -5.38 -11.55 -5.34
N TYR A 39 -4.53 -10.98 -6.18
CA TYR A 39 -4.90 -10.15 -7.32
C TYR A 39 -5.49 -11.00 -8.46
N ARG A 40 -6.65 -10.57 -8.97
CA ARG A 40 -7.33 -11.16 -10.11
C ARG A 40 -6.97 -10.41 -11.39
N ALA A 41 -6.34 -11.13 -12.33
CA ALA A 41 -5.87 -10.56 -13.59
C ALA A 41 -7.00 -10.20 -14.57
N ASP A 42 -8.18 -10.76 -14.41
CA ASP A 42 -9.38 -10.54 -15.23
C ASP A 42 -10.41 -9.64 -14.53
N PHE A 43 -10.05 -9.00 -13.41
CA PHE A 43 -10.95 -8.18 -12.59
C PHE A 43 -11.65 -7.04 -13.35
N LEU A 44 -10.98 -6.49 -14.37
CA LEU A 44 -11.46 -5.38 -15.17
C LEU A 44 -12.21 -5.83 -16.44
N ASP A 45 -12.63 -7.10 -16.54
CA ASP A 45 -13.13 -7.72 -17.78
C ASP A 45 -12.16 -7.64 -18.98
N HIS A 46 -10.91 -7.26 -18.69
CA HIS A 46 -9.77 -7.23 -19.58
C HIS A 46 -8.59 -7.85 -18.84
N ARG A 47 -7.87 -8.76 -19.48
CA ARG A 47 -6.74 -9.44 -18.86
C ARG A 47 -5.57 -8.47 -18.67
N LEU A 48 -5.29 -8.13 -17.41
CA LEU A 48 -4.12 -7.40 -16.96
C LEU A 48 -3.35 -8.26 -15.93
N PRO A 49 -2.34 -9.04 -16.38
CA PRO A 49 -1.58 -9.91 -15.49
C PRO A 49 -0.69 -9.11 -14.53
N LEU A 50 -0.24 -9.76 -13.46
CA LEU A 50 0.84 -9.23 -12.61
C LEU A 50 2.08 -8.88 -13.46
N PRO A 51 2.89 -7.88 -13.04
CA PRO A 51 4.17 -7.59 -13.67
C PRO A 51 5.08 -8.82 -13.74
N GLY A 52 5.70 -9.06 -14.90
CA GLY A 52 6.80 -10.02 -14.98
C GLY A 52 8.04 -9.46 -14.28
N HIS A 53 8.84 -10.35 -13.71
CA HIS A 53 10.00 -9.97 -12.90
C HIS A 53 11.18 -10.90 -13.14
N GLN A 54 11.35 -11.36 -14.39
CA GLN A 54 12.41 -12.31 -14.74
C GLN A 54 13.81 -11.78 -14.43
N ALA A 55 14.03 -10.47 -14.56
CA ALA A 55 15.28 -9.80 -14.16
C ALA A 55 15.63 -10.01 -12.68
N TRP A 56 14.63 -10.32 -11.84
CA TRP A 56 14.75 -10.50 -10.39
C TRP A 56 14.51 -11.95 -9.95
N ALA A 57 14.47 -12.93 -10.86
CA ALA A 57 14.06 -14.31 -10.56
C ALA A 57 14.82 -14.96 -9.38
N GLU A 58 16.13 -14.69 -9.25
CA GLU A 58 16.99 -15.23 -8.19
C GLU A 58 16.72 -14.62 -6.79
N VAL A 59 16.07 -13.46 -6.74
CA VAL A 59 15.87 -12.69 -5.50
C VAL A 59 14.41 -12.37 -5.22
N ALA A 60 13.50 -12.69 -6.14
CA ALA A 60 12.07 -12.56 -5.95
C ALA A 60 11.55 -13.65 -5.00
N SER A 61 10.55 -13.32 -4.18
CA SER A 61 9.72 -14.32 -3.51
C SER A 61 8.76 -14.98 -4.49
N ALA A 62 8.14 -16.09 -4.08
CA ALA A 62 6.87 -16.47 -4.69
C ALA A 62 5.83 -15.37 -4.46
N GLU A 63 4.75 -15.40 -5.24
CA GLU A 63 3.59 -14.54 -5.00
C GLU A 63 3.01 -14.79 -3.61
N LEU A 64 2.84 -13.72 -2.84
CA LEU A 64 2.12 -13.71 -1.57
C LEU A 64 0.72 -13.19 -1.85
N THR A 65 -0.26 -14.09 -1.82
CA THR A 65 -1.67 -13.76 -2.03
C THR A 65 -2.31 -13.27 -0.73
N TYR A 66 -3.06 -12.19 -0.81
CA TYR A 66 -3.91 -11.66 0.24
C TYR A 66 -5.35 -11.51 -0.29
N HIS A 67 -6.30 -11.11 0.54
CA HIS A 67 -7.63 -10.83 0.01
C HIS A 67 -7.57 -9.63 -0.95
N HIS A 68 -7.86 -9.87 -2.23
CA HIS A 68 -7.95 -8.89 -3.32
C HIS A 68 -6.64 -8.22 -3.76
N PHE A 69 -5.50 -8.62 -3.19
CA PHE A 69 -4.19 -8.12 -3.63
C PHE A 69 -3.09 -9.16 -3.50
N SER A 70 -2.02 -8.97 -4.26
CA SER A 70 -0.83 -9.81 -4.23
C SER A 70 0.43 -8.97 -4.05
N ILE A 71 1.46 -9.58 -3.45
CA ILE A 71 2.78 -8.97 -3.25
C ILE A 71 3.86 -9.92 -3.78
N VAL A 72 4.86 -9.37 -4.46
CA VAL A 72 6.12 -10.07 -4.74
C VAL A 72 7.25 -9.30 -4.08
N MET A 73 8.01 -9.97 -3.21
CA MET A 73 9.10 -9.37 -2.44
C MET A 73 10.43 -9.48 -3.16
N HIS A 74 11.28 -8.46 -3.04
CA HIS A 74 12.71 -8.58 -3.27
C HIS A 74 13.39 -9.04 -1.96
N ARG A 75 13.69 -10.34 -1.86
CA ARG A 75 14.17 -11.01 -0.63
C ARG A 75 15.39 -10.35 0.01
N ARG A 76 16.39 -9.94 -0.80
CA ARG A 76 17.60 -9.28 -0.29
C ARG A 76 17.37 -7.83 0.17
N ARG A 77 16.53 -7.09 -0.56
CA ARG A 77 16.16 -5.70 -0.20
C ARG A 77 15.19 -5.66 0.98
N ARG A 78 14.51 -6.78 1.26
CA ARG A 78 13.51 -6.95 2.32
C ARG A 78 12.25 -6.09 2.12
N LEU A 79 12.02 -5.67 0.88
CA LEU A 79 10.95 -4.77 0.44
C LEU A 79 10.24 -5.39 -0.76
N ALA A 80 9.01 -4.95 -1.07
CA ALA A 80 8.30 -5.41 -2.26
C ALA A 80 9.04 -5.00 -3.54
N LEU A 81 9.07 -5.87 -4.56
CA LEU A 81 9.27 -5.47 -5.95
C LEU A 81 8.05 -4.68 -6.41
N TYR A 82 6.87 -5.22 -6.14
CA TYR A 82 5.58 -4.59 -6.40
C TYR A 82 4.49 -5.22 -5.54
N THR A 83 3.40 -4.48 -5.38
CA THR A 83 2.07 -4.97 -4.99
C THR A 83 1.10 -4.75 -6.13
N ALA A 84 0.03 -5.55 -6.18
CA ALA A 84 -1.07 -5.36 -7.12
C ALA A 84 -2.40 -5.58 -6.40
N VAL A 85 -3.32 -4.62 -6.46
CA VAL A 85 -4.63 -4.67 -5.77
C VAL A 85 -5.78 -4.43 -6.74
N ASN A 86 -6.86 -5.17 -6.55
CA ASN A 86 -8.15 -4.91 -7.17
C ASN A 86 -9.03 -4.10 -6.21
N ILE A 87 -9.65 -3.04 -6.71
CA ILE A 87 -10.53 -2.14 -5.95
C ILE A 87 -11.92 -2.19 -6.57
N ASP A 88 -12.92 -2.63 -5.80
CA ASP A 88 -14.34 -2.59 -6.21
C ASP A 88 -15.10 -1.53 -5.39
N GLY A 89 -15.28 -0.35 -5.97
CA GLY A 89 -16.04 0.75 -5.37
C GLY A 89 -17.51 0.41 -5.10
N ARG A 90 -18.11 -0.52 -5.85
CA ARG A 90 -19.54 -0.88 -5.76
C ARG A 90 -19.87 -1.57 -4.45
N THR A 91 -18.90 -2.33 -3.94
CA THR A 91 -19.03 -3.12 -2.71
C THR A 91 -18.03 -2.70 -1.63
N ALA A 92 -17.40 -1.54 -1.82
CA ALA A 92 -16.47 -0.98 -0.85
C ALA A 92 -17.17 -0.68 0.47
N THR A 93 -16.48 -1.03 1.56
CA THR A 93 -16.87 -0.71 2.91
C THR A 93 -15.76 0.12 3.56
N ARG A 94 -16.03 0.68 4.73
CA ARG A 94 -15.04 1.46 5.50
C ARG A 94 -14.94 0.86 6.90
N PRO A 95 -14.18 -0.24 7.07
CA PRO A 95 -13.91 -0.80 8.38
C PRO A 95 -13.36 0.28 9.32
N SER A 96 -13.68 0.18 10.61
CA SER A 96 -13.10 1.06 11.62
C SER A 96 -11.58 0.95 11.63
N ARG A 97 -10.91 2.02 12.02
CA ARG A 97 -9.48 1.95 12.30
C ARG A 97 -9.30 1.67 13.79
N ASP A 98 -9.01 0.43 14.11
CA ASP A 98 -8.53 0.03 15.43
C ASP A 98 -7.03 0.33 15.57
N SER A 99 -6.43 -0.02 16.71
CA SER A 99 -5.00 0.22 16.92
C SER A 99 -4.16 -0.54 15.89
N ASP A 100 -3.40 0.19 15.08
CA ASP A 100 -2.52 -0.37 14.05
C ASP A 100 -1.56 -1.40 14.68
N ARG A 101 -1.70 -2.67 14.27
CA ARG A 101 -0.78 -3.75 14.64
C ARG A 101 -0.17 -4.35 13.39
N TRP A 102 1.11 -4.10 13.19
CA TRP A 102 1.88 -4.65 12.08
C TRP A 102 2.37 -6.06 12.39
N ILE A 103 2.32 -6.94 11.41
CA ILE A 103 2.69 -8.35 11.58
C ILE A 103 3.68 -8.81 10.52
N ILE A 104 4.48 -9.81 10.90
CA ILE A 104 5.43 -10.48 10.03
C ILE A 104 4.69 -11.57 9.26
N ASP A 105 4.87 -11.62 7.94
CA ASP A 105 4.29 -12.67 7.13
C ASP A 105 5.10 -13.97 7.32
N PRO A 106 4.49 -15.06 7.84
CA PRO A 106 5.20 -16.30 8.13
C PRO A 106 5.55 -17.10 6.87
N ARG A 107 5.03 -16.75 5.69
CA ARG A 107 5.27 -17.46 4.42
C ARG A 107 6.63 -17.15 3.81
N ILE A 108 7.31 -16.10 4.29
CA ILE A 108 8.70 -15.80 3.95
C ILE A 108 9.55 -15.68 5.22
N PRO A 109 10.87 -15.98 5.15
CA PRO A 109 11.77 -15.81 6.28
C PRO A 109 11.71 -14.39 6.87
N ARG A 110 11.82 -14.29 8.20
CA ARG A 110 11.87 -12.99 8.91
C ARG A 110 13.01 -12.08 8.41
N ALA A 111 14.11 -12.67 7.95
CA ALA A 111 15.24 -11.93 7.40
C ALA A 111 14.99 -11.37 5.97
N GLU A 112 13.90 -11.76 5.31
CA GLU A 112 13.54 -11.33 3.94
C GLU A 112 12.45 -10.25 3.93
N GLN A 113 12.12 -9.67 5.08
CA GLN A 113 11.18 -8.57 5.25
C GLN A 113 11.65 -7.60 6.34
N THR A 114 11.10 -6.38 6.33
CA THR A 114 11.36 -5.42 7.41
C THR A 114 10.54 -5.75 8.66
N ASN A 115 10.84 -5.06 9.76
CA ASN A 115 10.11 -5.13 11.01
C ASN A 115 10.17 -3.77 11.71
N ASP A 116 9.60 -3.67 12.91
CA ASP A 116 9.59 -2.44 13.71
C ASP A 116 10.96 -1.82 13.99
N ASP A 117 12.04 -2.62 13.98
CA ASP A 117 13.38 -2.11 14.27
C ASP A 117 13.84 -1.09 13.22
N LEU A 118 13.34 -1.18 11.99
CA LEU A 118 13.60 -0.18 10.95
C LEU A 118 12.94 1.17 11.27
N TYR A 119 11.68 1.14 11.72
CA TYR A 119 10.81 2.31 11.80
C TYR A 119 10.83 3.00 13.16
N ARG A 120 11.29 2.32 14.22
CA ARG A 120 11.27 2.90 15.57
C ARG A 120 12.21 4.10 15.69
N ASP A 121 11.75 5.11 16.41
CA ASP A 121 12.56 6.24 16.87
C ASP A 121 13.26 6.99 15.71
N ASN A 122 12.56 7.18 14.58
CA ASN A 122 13.01 7.97 13.43
C ASN A 122 11.82 8.47 12.59
N ALA A 123 12.09 9.22 11.52
CA ALA A 123 11.07 9.84 10.66
C ALA A 123 10.49 8.90 9.59
N LEU A 124 10.88 7.61 9.53
CA LEU A 124 10.34 6.66 8.57
C LEU A 124 9.06 6.02 9.11
N ASP A 125 7.97 6.24 8.39
CA ASP A 125 6.72 5.53 8.56
C ASP A 125 6.74 4.18 7.86
N ARG A 126 5.87 3.28 8.34
CA ARG A 126 5.50 2.03 7.66
C ARG A 126 4.56 2.37 6.50
N GLY A 127 5.13 2.89 5.42
CA GLY A 127 4.40 3.33 4.23
C GLY A 127 3.70 2.15 3.55
N HIS A 128 2.37 2.20 3.47
CA HIS A 128 1.58 1.16 2.81
C HIS A 128 1.73 1.25 1.28
N LEU A 129 2.02 0.13 0.63
CA LEU A 129 1.97 0.05 -0.84
C LEU A 129 0.54 -0.25 -1.36
N VAL A 130 -0.16 -1.17 -0.70
CA VAL A 130 -1.62 -1.33 -0.76
C VAL A 130 -2.23 -0.65 0.46
N ARG A 131 -3.08 0.34 0.28
CA ARG A 131 -3.66 1.06 1.41
C ARG A 131 -4.83 0.28 1.97
N ARG A 132 -5.08 0.45 3.27
CA ARG A 132 -6.15 -0.22 4.04
C ARG A 132 -7.50 -0.34 3.35
N LEU A 133 -7.96 0.74 2.72
CA LEU A 133 -9.30 0.75 2.10
C LEU A 133 -9.31 0.27 0.65
N ASP A 134 -8.15 0.10 0.01
CA ASP A 134 -8.07 -0.36 -1.39
C ASP A 134 -8.71 -1.76 -1.56
N PRO A 135 -8.38 -2.77 -0.72
CA PRO A 135 -9.00 -4.07 -0.81
C PRO A 135 -10.25 -4.21 0.08
N ALA A 136 -10.75 -3.15 0.72
CA ALA A 136 -11.83 -3.25 1.70
C ALA A 136 -13.23 -3.34 1.05
N TRP A 137 -13.49 -4.39 0.27
CA TRP A 137 -14.75 -4.58 -0.43
C TRP A 137 -15.28 -6.02 -0.37
N GLY A 138 -16.61 -6.15 -0.51
CA GLY A 138 -17.31 -7.43 -0.43
C GLY A 138 -17.34 -8.05 0.97
N PRO A 139 -17.69 -9.34 1.09
CA PRO A 139 -17.87 -10.02 2.39
C PRO A 139 -16.61 -10.16 3.24
N VAL A 140 -15.43 -10.03 2.63
CA VAL A 140 -14.12 -10.20 3.29
C VAL A 140 -13.42 -8.86 3.57
N ALA A 141 -14.13 -7.73 3.44
CA ALA A 141 -13.54 -6.40 3.46
C ALA A 141 -12.71 -6.09 4.73
N GLU A 142 -13.14 -6.56 5.89
CA GLU A 142 -12.42 -6.38 7.15
C GLU A 142 -11.11 -7.17 7.17
N ALA A 143 -11.17 -8.47 6.84
CA ALA A 143 -9.99 -9.32 6.71
C ALA A 143 -9.00 -8.80 5.64
N ALA A 144 -9.53 -8.25 4.54
CA ALA A 144 -8.73 -7.67 3.47
C ALA A 144 -8.05 -6.35 3.89
N ASN A 145 -8.73 -5.51 4.67
CA ASN A 145 -8.12 -4.34 5.31
C ASN A 145 -7.00 -4.77 6.26
N ASP A 146 -7.25 -5.79 7.08
CA ASP A 146 -6.29 -6.29 8.06
C ASP A 146 -5.03 -6.83 7.37
N ASP A 147 -5.18 -7.58 6.28
CA ASP A 147 -4.07 -8.08 5.45
C ASP A 147 -3.09 -6.97 5.02
N THR A 148 -3.51 -5.70 4.92
CA THR A 148 -2.62 -4.60 4.53
C THR A 148 -1.56 -4.24 5.59
N PHE A 149 -1.70 -4.73 6.84
CA PHE A 149 -0.77 -4.49 7.94
C PHE A 149 0.38 -5.50 8.03
N HIS A 150 0.62 -6.29 6.99
CA HIS A 150 1.84 -7.09 6.92
C HIS A 150 3.06 -6.23 6.57
N PHE A 151 4.22 -6.50 7.18
CA PHE A 151 5.48 -5.81 6.84
C PHE A 151 5.93 -6.03 5.40
N THR A 152 5.44 -7.08 4.72
CA THR A 152 5.61 -7.29 3.28
C THR A 152 4.94 -6.20 2.43
N ASN A 153 3.90 -5.55 2.95
CA ASN A 153 3.23 -4.41 2.34
C ASN A 153 3.83 -3.05 2.77
N ALA A 154 4.76 -3.06 3.73
CA ALA A 154 5.42 -1.86 4.22
C ALA A 154 6.68 -1.52 3.41
N THR A 155 6.88 -0.25 3.12
CA THR A 155 8.16 0.29 2.65
C THR A 155 8.48 1.58 3.41
N PRO A 156 9.74 1.81 3.81
CA PRO A 156 10.14 3.03 4.52
C PRO A 156 9.86 4.27 3.68
N GLN A 157 8.95 5.09 4.20
CA GLN A 157 8.56 6.37 3.65
C GLN A 157 8.76 7.43 4.72
N HIS A 158 9.43 8.54 4.40
CA HIS A 158 9.54 9.66 5.31
C HIS A 158 8.14 10.14 5.70
N HIS A 159 7.96 10.52 6.96
CA HIS A 159 6.66 10.87 7.54
C HIS A 159 5.91 11.89 6.69
N ASP A 160 6.58 12.98 6.30
CA ASP A 160 5.93 14.00 5.49
C ASP A 160 5.53 13.49 4.09
N PHE A 161 6.31 12.58 3.50
CA PHE A 161 5.95 11.94 2.23
C PHE A 161 4.76 10.99 2.37
N ASN A 162 4.70 10.22 3.46
CA ASN A 162 3.63 9.27 3.75
C ASN A 162 2.32 9.98 4.15
N ALA A 163 2.41 11.05 4.93
CA ALA A 163 1.28 11.87 5.35
C ALA A 163 0.69 12.69 4.18
N ASP A 164 1.55 13.15 3.27
CA ASP A 164 1.17 13.96 2.11
C ASP A 164 0.93 13.13 0.83
N GLN A 165 0.52 11.87 0.96
CA GLN A 165 0.03 11.07 -0.18
C GLN A 165 -1.38 11.50 -0.63
N THR A 166 -1.59 12.80 -0.76
CA THR A 166 -2.78 13.46 -1.31
C THR A 166 -3.03 13.12 -2.79
N LEU A 167 -2.16 12.32 -3.42
CA LEU A 167 -2.38 11.85 -4.79
C LEU A 167 -3.66 11.02 -4.94
N TRP A 168 -4.05 10.26 -3.92
CA TRP A 168 -5.30 9.50 -4.03
C TRP A 168 -6.53 10.36 -3.82
N ALA A 169 -6.49 11.42 -3.00
CA ALA A 169 -7.62 12.34 -2.92
C ALA A 169 -7.82 13.08 -4.26
N GLY A 170 -6.72 13.47 -4.93
CA GLY A 170 -6.76 14.07 -6.26
C GLY A 170 -7.13 13.09 -7.39
N LEU A 171 -6.68 11.83 -7.31
CA LEU A 171 -7.03 10.79 -8.29
C LEU A 171 -8.44 10.23 -8.06
N GLU A 172 -8.87 10.08 -6.80
CA GLU A 172 -10.27 9.84 -6.44
C GLU A 172 -11.09 10.95 -7.04
N ASP A 173 -10.88 12.22 -6.71
CA ASP A 173 -11.64 13.32 -7.30
C ASP A 173 -11.60 13.27 -8.85
N TYR A 174 -10.45 13.05 -9.49
CA TYR A 174 -10.38 12.99 -10.96
C TYR A 174 -11.19 11.84 -11.59
N ILE A 175 -11.10 10.64 -11.01
CA ILE A 175 -11.78 9.45 -11.52
C ILE A 175 -13.26 9.49 -11.14
N LEU A 176 -13.60 9.96 -9.94
CA LEU A 176 -14.93 10.21 -9.39
C LEU A 176 -15.70 11.30 -10.18
N HIS A 177 -15.02 12.33 -10.68
CA HIS A 177 -15.67 13.32 -11.55
C HIS A 177 -15.93 12.81 -12.99
N ASN A 178 -15.32 11.69 -13.38
CA ASN A 178 -15.46 11.09 -14.72
C ASN A 178 -16.19 9.73 -14.74
N THR A 179 -16.50 9.16 -13.56
CA THR A 179 -17.26 7.92 -13.40
C THR A 179 -18.23 8.09 -12.24
N ASP A 180 -19.52 7.80 -12.44
CA ASP A 180 -20.54 7.95 -11.40
C ASP A 180 -20.08 7.34 -10.07
N ASN A 181 -20.14 8.18 -9.03
CA ASN A 181 -19.36 8.20 -7.79
C ASN A 181 -19.39 6.97 -6.86
N ARG A 182 -19.82 5.78 -7.32
CA ARG A 182 -19.86 4.54 -6.54
C ARG A 182 -19.53 3.27 -7.31
N ASP A 183 -19.32 3.33 -8.63
CA ASP A 183 -19.12 2.12 -9.44
C ASP A 183 -17.67 1.90 -9.92
N LEU A 184 -16.74 2.63 -9.34
CA LEU A 184 -15.36 2.63 -9.78
C LEU A 184 -14.69 1.26 -9.54
N THR A 185 -14.27 0.61 -10.63
CA THR A 185 -13.52 -0.66 -10.60
C THR A 185 -12.12 -0.41 -11.15
N VAL A 186 -11.08 -0.63 -10.34
CA VAL A 186 -9.68 -0.27 -10.67
C VAL A 186 -8.75 -1.40 -10.28
N SER A 187 -7.69 -1.59 -11.07
CA SER A 187 -6.53 -2.37 -10.67
C SER A 187 -5.31 -1.47 -10.52
N VAL A 188 -4.57 -1.62 -9.45
CA VAL A 188 -3.43 -0.74 -9.12
C VAL A 188 -2.20 -1.59 -8.89
N VAL A 189 -1.08 -1.21 -9.50
CA VAL A 189 0.25 -1.77 -9.18
C VAL A 189 1.07 -0.68 -8.51
N THR A 190 1.59 -0.93 -7.32
CA THR A 190 2.40 0.04 -6.56
C THR A 190 3.74 -0.59 -6.19
N GLY A 191 4.81 0.18 -6.18
CA GLY A 191 6.10 -0.31 -5.67
C GLY A 191 7.14 0.79 -5.52
N PRO A 192 8.22 0.51 -4.77
CA PRO A 192 9.41 1.35 -4.80
C PRO A 192 10.22 1.15 -6.09
N VAL A 193 10.99 2.16 -6.48
CA VAL A 193 12.11 1.98 -7.40
C VAL A 193 13.33 1.59 -6.58
N LEU A 194 13.78 0.35 -6.72
CA LEU A 194 14.91 -0.20 -5.97
C LEU A 194 16.22 0.10 -6.72
N HIS A 195 16.93 1.14 -6.28
CA HIS A 195 18.20 1.55 -6.88
C HIS A 195 19.40 1.03 -6.08
N ASP A 196 20.54 0.80 -6.75
CA ASP A 196 21.76 0.31 -6.08
C ASP A 196 22.39 1.39 -5.17
N GLU A 197 22.12 2.66 -5.46
CA GLU A 197 22.61 3.81 -4.69
C GLU A 197 21.63 4.29 -3.60
N ASP A 198 20.56 3.53 -3.33
CA ASP A 198 19.63 3.84 -2.25
C ASP A 198 20.37 3.89 -0.90
N PRO A 199 20.17 4.95 -0.08
CA PRO A 199 20.91 5.11 1.17
C PRO A 199 20.62 3.95 2.13
N ALA A 200 21.68 3.41 2.73
CA ALA A 200 21.57 2.34 3.71
C ALA A 200 21.24 2.91 5.09
N TYR A 201 20.15 2.43 5.70
CA TYR A 201 19.76 2.75 7.06
C TYR A 201 19.30 1.48 7.79
N ARG A 202 19.90 1.20 8.96
CA ARG A 202 19.63 -0.01 9.77
C ARG A 202 19.64 -1.31 8.95
N GLY A 203 20.57 -1.40 7.99
CA GLY A 203 20.75 -2.55 7.11
C GLY A 203 19.71 -2.71 5.99
N VAL A 204 18.85 -1.70 5.77
CA VAL A 204 17.92 -1.64 4.63
C VAL A 204 18.34 -0.49 3.72
N ALA A 205 18.38 -0.72 2.41
CA ALA A 205 18.56 0.34 1.43
C ALA A 205 17.21 1.01 1.15
N ILE A 206 17.06 2.27 1.59
CA ILE A 206 15.81 3.03 1.64
C ILE A 206 15.49 3.60 0.25
N PRO A 207 14.39 3.19 -0.41
CA PRO A 207 14.07 3.67 -1.75
C PRO A 207 13.83 5.17 -1.80
N ARG A 208 14.39 5.86 -2.79
CA ARG A 208 14.13 7.31 -3.00
C ARG A 208 12.84 7.61 -3.74
N GLN A 209 12.38 6.67 -4.56
CA GLN A 209 11.26 6.86 -5.47
C GLN A 209 10.24 5.73 -5.38
N PHE A 210 9.00 6.06 -5.68
CA PHE A 210 7.87 5.15 -5.73
C PHE A 210 7.11 5.35 -7.03
N TYR A 211 6.47 4.30 -7.51
CA TYR A 211 5.62 4.36 -8.66
C TYR A 211 4.23 3.79 -8.36
N LYS A 212 3.26 4.25 -9.15
CA LYS A 212 1.90 3.70 -9.17
C LYS A 212 1.44 3.57 -10.60
N LEU A 213 0.97 2.38 -10.98
CA LEU A 213 0.23 2.14 -12.22
C LEU A 213 -1.24 2.02 -11.84
N VAL A 214 -2.11 2.74 -12.55
CA VAL A 214 -3.55 2.74 -12.30
C VAL A 214 -4.25 2.31 -13.57
N ALA A 215 -4.94 1.18 -13.51
CA ALA A 215 -5.65 0.58 -14.61
C ALA A 215 -7.16 0.66 -14.40
N MET A 216 -7.87 1.13 -15.40
CA MET A 216 -9.33 1.22 -15.41
C MET A 216 -9.87 0.99 -16.83
N VAL A 217 -11.16 0.70 -16.92
CA VAL A 217 -11.88 0.60 -18.19
C VAL A 217 -12.65 1.89 -18.42
N THR A 218 -12.45 2.52 -19.58
CA THR A 218 -13.21 3.71 -19.96
C THR A 218 -14.67 3.37 -20.26
N THR A 219 -15.53 4.38 -20.32
CA THR A 219 -16.93 4.24 -20.78
C THR A 219 -17.07 3.67 -22.20
N THR A 220 -15.99 3.70 -22.99
CA THR A 220 -15.90 3.10 -24.33
C THR A 220 -15.38 1.66 -24.32
N ASN A 221 -15.37 0.99 -23.15
CA ASN A 221 -14.90 -0.38 -22.97
C ASN A 221 -13.44 -0.61 -23.40
N ARG A 222 -12.58 0.36 -23.06
CA ARG A 222 -11.14 0.30 -23.36
C ARG A 222 -10.33 0.32 -22.08
N LEU A 223 -9.50 -0.70 -21.88
CA LEU A 223 -8.49 -0.70 -20.83
C LEU A 223 -7.49 0.44 -21.04
N THR A 224 -7.30 1.25 -19.99
CA THR A 224 -6.35 2.36 -19.96
C THR A 224 -5.51 2.25 -18.70
N VAL A 225 -4.19 2.42 -18.83
CA VAL A 225 -3.24 2.38 -17.72
C VAL A 225 -2.44 3.67 -17.67
N THR A 226 -2.51 4.42 -16.56
CA THR A 226 -1.64 5.58 -16.32
C THR A 226 -0.57 5.24 -15.31
N ALA A 227 0.61 5.86 -15.44
CA ALA A 227 1.72 5.67 -14.50
C ALA A 227 2.14 6.98 -13.84
N TYR A 228 2.48 6.88 -12.56
CA TYR A 228 2.89 7.98 -11.71
C TYR A 228 4.24 7.65 -11.07
N LEU A 229 5.12 8.64 -10.97
CA LEU A 229 6.39 8.57 -10.26
C LEU A 229 6.43 9.66 -9.18
N LEU A 230 6.76 9.26 -7.96
CA LEU A 230 6.85 10.11 -6.78
C LEU A 230 8.26 9.99 -6.19
N SER A 231 8.81 11.10 -5.67
CA SER A 231 10.13 11.11 -5.05
C SER A 231 10.06 11.64 -3.61
N GLN A 232 10.76 10.95 -2.71
CA GLN A 232 11.06 11.40 -1.35
C GLN A 232 12.54 11.77 -1.17
N GLU A 233 13.33 11.80 -2.25
CA GLU A 233 14.79 11.96 -2.20
C GLU A 233 15.25 13.13 -1.34
N ALA A 234 14.65 14.32 -1.52
CA ALA A 234 14.99 15.52 -0.76
C ALA A 234 14.75 15.39 0.76
N LEU A 235 13.87 14.48 1.18
CA LEU A 235 13.57 14.20 2.59
C LEU A 235 14.52 13.14 3.17
N LEU A 236 15.23 12.39 2.32
CA LEU A 236 16.16 11.35 2.77
C LEU A 236 17.59 11.87 2.96
N GLU A 237 17.85 13.14 2.63
CA GLU A 237 19.16 13.76 2.81
C GLU A 237 19.66 13.67 4.26
N GLU A 238 18.75 13.72 5.25
CA GLU A 238 19.07 13.52 6.68
C GLU A 238 19.66 12.14 7.00
N PHE A 239 19.37 11.12 6.19
CA PHE A 239 19.95 9.79 6.30
C PHE A 239 21.21 9.62 5.45
N ALA A 240 21.46 10.52 4.49
CA ALA A 240 22.55 10.42 3.52
C ALA A 240 23.84 11.14 4.00
N THR A 241 23.73 12.26 4.71
CA THR A 241 24.82 12.95 5.46
C THR A 241 24.18 14.06 6.29
N GLY A 242 24.72 14.35 7.49
CA GLY A 242 24.12 15.25 8.49
C GLY A 242 23.72 16.65 8.00
N PRO A 243 22.94 17.39 8.81
CA PRO A 243 22.11 18.49 8.33
C PRO A 243 22.93 19.73 7.99
N GLU A 244 23.13 20.00 6.70
CA GLU A 244 23.43 21.35 6.21
C GLU A 244 22.61 21.66 4.94
N GLU A 245 21.87 22.76 5.05
CA GLU A 245 21.35 23.67 4.01
C GLU A 245 20.62 23.11 2.78
N PHE A 246 19.27 23.14 2.86
CA PHE A 246 18.32 23.66 1.86
C PHE A 246 18.44 23.20 0.38
N SER A 247 17.38 22.57 -0.19
CA SER A 247 16.97 22.85 -1.59
C SER A 247 15.58 22.32 -2.01
N PHE A 248 14.75 23.25 -2.50
CA PHE A 248 13.66 23.16 -3.50
C PHE A 248 12.75 21.90 -3.61
N GLY A 249 11.57 22.02 -3.00
CA GLY A 249 10.30 21.46 -3.51
C GLY A 249 10.09 19.95 -3.37
N ALA A 250 9.97 19.48 -2.12
CA ALA A 250 9.49 18.14 -1.80
C ALA A 250 8.07 17.89 -2.40
N TYR A 251 7.73 16.63 -2.69
CA TYR A 251 6.38 16.16 -3.08
C TYR A 251 5.95 16.28 -4.55
N ARG A 252 6.87 16.33 -5.52
CA ARG A 252 6.46 16.33 -6.94
C ARG A 252 5.99 14.94 -7.39
N THR A 253 4.77 14.88 -7.91
CA THR A 253 4.27 13.71 -8.62
C THR A 253 4.27 13.97 -10.11
N PHE A 254 4.77 13.00 -10.88
CA PHE A 254 4.81 13.09 -12.32
C PHE A 254 3.98 11.98 -12.96
N GLN A 255 3.14 12.34 -13.93
CA GLN A 255 2.65 11.34 -14.89
C GLN A 255 3.78 11.01 -15.85
N VAL A 256 4.07 9.71 -16.02
CA VAL A 256 5.12 9.22 -16.91
C VAL A 256 4.56 8.10 -17.79
N PRO A 257 5.18 7.78 -18.94
CA PRO A 257 4.84 6.57 -19.68
C PRO A 257 5.11 5.31 -18.85
N VAL A 258 4.27 4.27 -18.98
CA VAL A 258 4.45 2.97 -18.30
C VAL A 258 5.81 2.35 -18.65
N ARG A 259 6.29 2.54 -19.89
CA ARG A 259 7.64 2.09 -20.30
C ARG A 259 8.77 2.70 -19.48
N ARG A 260 8.57 3.90 -18.92
CA ARG A 260 9.55 4.52 -18.01
C ARG A 260 9.61 3.75 -16.69
N ILE A 261 8.47 3.32 -16.16
CA ILE A 261 8.42 2.48 -14.96
C ILE A 261 9.07 1.13 -15.22
N ALA A 262 8.78 0.48 -16.36
CA ALA A 262 9.45 -0.75 -16.77
C ALA A 262 10.98 -0.60 -16.79
N ALA A 263 11.49 0.49 -17.38
CA ALA A 263 12.93 0.76 -17.45
C ALA A 263 13.58 1.03 -16.08
N LEU A 264 12.88 1.73 -15.18
CA LEU A 264 13.39 2.05 -13.84
C LEU A 264 13.38 0.85 -12.89
N THR A 265 12.43 -0.06 -13.07
CA THR A 265 12.19 -1.17 -12.12
C THR A 265 12.70 -2.52 -12.62
N GLY A 266 12.98 -2.64 -13.91
CA GLY A 266 13.27 -3.93 -14.55
C GLY A 266 12.04 -4.86 -14.65
N LEU A 267 10.84 -4.38 -14.33
CA LEU A 267 9.60 -5.15 -14.45
C LEU A 267 9.14 -5.24 -15.91
N GLU A 268 8.63 -6.40 -16.28
CA GLU A 268 8.06 -6.67 -17.59
C GLU A 268 6.57 -6.31 -17.58
N LEU A 269 6.24 -5.22 -18.30
CA LEU A 269 4.91 -4.60 -18.26
C LEU A 269 4.20 -4.56 -19.64
N PRO A 270 4.26 -5.59 -20.51
CA PRO A 270 3.77 -5.48 -21.89
C PRO A 270 2.28 -5.16 -21.99
N ALA A 271 1.44 -5.78 -21.16
CA ALA A 271 0.00 -5.52 -21.14
C ALA A 271 -0.34 -4.10 -20.64
N HIS A 272 0.43 -3.61 -19.65
CA HIS A 272 0.26 -2.27 -19.11
C HIS A 272 0.69 -1.21 -20.13
N ILE A 273 1.82 -1.42 -20.80
CA ILE A 273 2.34 -0.53 -21.85
C ILE A 273 1.37 -0.48 -23.04
N ALA A 274 0.79 -1.60 -23.46
CA ALA A 274 -0.18 -1.63 -24.55
C ALA A 274 -1.46 -0.81 -24.26
N ALA A 275 -1.80 -0.66 -22.97
CA ALA A 275 -2.93 0.12 -22.48
C ALA A 275 -2.56 1.55 -22.07
N ASP A 276 -1.30 1.96 -22.20
CA ASP A 276 -0.83 3.30 -21.82
C ASP A 276 -1.17 4.34 -22.91
N PRO A 277 -1.96 5.38 -22.58
CA PRO A 277 -2.25 6.44 -23.53
C PRO A 277 -1.00 7.25 -23.90
N LEU A 278 -0.06 7.48 -22.97
CA LEU A 278 1.17 8.22 -23.24
C LEU A 278 2.12 7.47 -24.17
N ASP A 279 2.02 6.13 -24.25
CA ASP A 279 2.83 5.34 -25.16
C ASP A 279 2.53 5.70 -26.63
N ARG A 280 1.26 6.04 -26.92
CA ARG A 280 0.76 6.44 -28.25
C ARG A 280 1.22 7.83 -28.67
N LEU A 281 1.65 8.68 -27.73
CA LEU A 281 2.20 10.01 -28.00
C LEU A 281 3.69 9.98 -28.38
N GLY A 282 4.31 8.79 -28.40
CA GLY A 282 5.70 8.58 -28.82
C GLY A 282 6.74 8.79 -27.70
N PRO A 283 8.03 8.56 -28.00
CA PRO A 283 9.12 8.55 -27.03
C PRO A 283 9.45 9.91 -26.40
N THR A 284 8.83 10.99 -26.88
CA THR A 284 9.04 12.38 -26.42
C THR A 284 8.00 12.88 -25.42
N ALA A 285 7.11 12.02 -24.91
CA ALA A 285 6.21 12.41 -23.82
C ALA A 285 7.06 12.69 -22.55
N LEU A 286 7.41 13.97 -22.35
CA LEU A 286 8.14 14.43 -21.18
C LEU A 286 7.31 14.13 -19.92
N PRO A 287 7.95 13.78 -18.78
CA PRO A 287 7.28 13.70 -17.49
C PRO A 287 6.47 14.97 -17.24
N ARG A 288 5.19 14.80 -16.88
CA ARG A 288 4.29 15.91 -16.62
C ARG A 288 4.11 16.03 -15.11
N GLU A 289 4.58 17.12 -14.54
CA GLU A 289 4.30 17.43 -13.14
C GLU A 289 2.78 17.60 -12.95
N ILE A 290 2.25 16.91 -11.96
CA ILE A 290 0.84 16.93 -11.61
C ILE A 290 0.71 17.82 -10.40
N LEU A 291 0.09 18.99 -10.59
CA LEU A 291 -0.24 19.91 -9.51
C LEU A 291 -1.71 19.74 -9.09
N ARG A 292 -2.56 19.26 -10.01
CA ARG A 292 -3.99 19.03 -9.82
C ARG A 292 -4.47 17.79 -10.57
N SER A 293 -5.62 17.27 -10.17
CA SER A 293 -6.35 16.18 -10.84
C SER A 293 -6.49 16.40 -12.35
N GLU A 294 -6.83 17.62 -12.77
CA GLU A 294 -7.07 17.97 -14.18
C GLU A 294 -5.82 17.86 -15.08
N ASP A 295 -4.62 17.81 -14.50
CA ASP A 295 -3.36 17.70 -15.25
C ASP A 295 -3.15 16.29 -15.83
N ILE A 296 -3.89 15.30 -15.34
CA ILE A 296 -3.82 13.88 -15.74
C ILE A 296 -4.36 13.72 -17.17
N LEU A 297 -3.55 13.14 -18.03
CA LEU A 297 -3.98 12.75 -19.38
C LEU A 297 -4.54 11.34 -19.39
N LEU A 298 -5.84 11.25 -19.67
CA LEU A 298 -6.51 10.06 -20.17
C LEU A 298 -6.84 10.34 -21.64
N ILE A 299 -6.06 9.83 -22.59
CA ILE A 299 -6.40 10.07 -24.01
C ILE A 299 -7.72 9.37 -24.30
N SER A 300 -8.67 10.13 -24.85
CA SER A 300 -10.03 9.71 -25.21
C SER A 300 -10.08 8.63 -26.29
#